data_AF-A0A3A8RK78-F1
#
_entry.id   AF-A0A3A8RK78-F1
#
_cell.length_a   1.000
_cell.length_b   1.000
_cell.length_c   1.000
_cell.angle_alpha   90.00
_cell.angle_beta   90.00
_cell.angle_gamma   90.00
#
_symmetry.space_group_name_H-M   'P 1'
#
loop_
_entity.id
_entity.type
_entity.pdbx_description
1 polymer ?
#
loop_
_entity_poly.entity_id
_entity_poly.type
_entity_poly.pdbx_seq_one_letter_code
_entity_poly.pdbx_strand_id
1 'polypeptide(L)'
;MSCFTVLGALVALTGCSGGETKVMTLAELSDRSLIFALADVDDAETPDAQGAHRFTASYTVSPDGPCSRFADDVTATFNGQPMTLVPGGASDVGGRSEACENSRVYFNFDPAAWGREPVEDIVVQLQDASSTVRLVVKNAKAKRKFTFQGEGTPDKLRVGQSYDFLWEPSTEVPGPVEALLLREGGRAPGVLSVTQNGNTSTVAIAAGTPQANHILTLGADLEGVVGECSGVSSCSGAIYHAQDFVLSVVP
;
A
#
# COMPACT_ATOMS: atom_id res chain seq x y z
N MET A 1 -8.80 -14.29 -3.56
CA MET A 1 -9.42 -12.97 -3.86
C MET A 1 -9.02 -12.04 -2.72
N SER A 2 -7.95 -11.25 -2.90
CA SER A 2 -7.66 -9.96 -2.21
C SER A 2 -6.16 -9.65 -2.26
N CYS A 3 -5.62 -9.37 -3.45
CA CYS A 3 -4.36 -8.63 -3.61
C CYS A 3 -4.63 -7.23 -4.21
N PHE A 4 -5.89 -6.94 -4.57
CA PHE A 4 -6.30 -5.76 -5.36
C PHE A 4 -7.21 -4.79 -4.60
N THR A 5 -7.63 -5.11 -3.37
CA THR A 5 -8.73 -4.40 -2.71
C THR A 5 -8.29 -3.09 -2.07
N VAL A 6 -7.09 -3.02 -1.48
CA VAL A 6 -6.58 -1.78 -0.84
C VAL A 6 -5.98 -0.82 -1.87
N LEU A 7 -5.06 -1.28 -2.73
CA LEU A 7 -4.53 -0.45 -3.82
C LEU A 7 -5.61 -0.07 -4.84
N GLY A 8 -6.57 -0.97 -5.12
CA GLY A 8 -7.67 -0.69 -6.03
C GLY A 8 -8.64 0.38 -5.51
N ALA A 9 -8.83 0.47 -4.19
CA ALA A 9 -9.67 1.50 -3.58
C ALA A 9 -9.08 2.92 -3.74
N LEU A 10 -7.76 3.06 -3.74
CA LEU A 10 -7.07 4.36 -3.94
C LEU A 10 -7.16 4.91 -5.36
N VAL A 11 -7.45 4.04 -6.33
CA VAL A 11 -7.61 4.37 -7.76
C VAL A 11 -9.07 4.13 -8.21
N ALA A 12 -10.00 3.99 -7.25
CA ALA A 12 -11.39 3.71 -7.57
C ALA A 12 -11.99 4.83 -8.42
N LEU A 13 -12.22 4.53 -9.69
CA LEU A 13 -13.09 5.29 -10.59
C LEU A 13 -14.52 4.92 -10.22
N THR A 14 -15.19 5.76 -9.44
CA THR A 14 -16.63 5.62 -9.25
C THR A 14 -17.33 6.27 -10.44
N GLY A 15 -18.27 5.54 -11.06
CA GLY A 15 -19.14 6.14 -12.06
C GLY A 15 -20.02 7.20 -11.40
N CYS A 16 -19.94 8.44 -11.86
CA CYS A 16 -20.85 9.51 -11.49
C CYS A 16 -21.77 9.80 -12.68
N SER A 17 -23.00 10.23 -12.40
CA SER A 17 -23.84 10.82 -13.43
C SER A 17 -23.10 12.05 -13.99
N GLY A 18 -22.63 11.96 -15.24
CA GLY A 18 -21.78 12.96 -15.88
C GLY A 18 -22.22 14.39 -15.58
N GLY A 19 -21.32 15.15 -14.98
CA GLY A 19 -21.53 16.54 -14.58
C GLY A 19 -20.19 17.26 -14.47
N GLU A 20 -20.22 18.59 -14.62
CA GLU A 20 -19.04 19.46 -14.53
C GLU A 20 -18.25 19.22 -13.24
N THR A 21 -16.92 19.24 -13.35
CA THR A 21 -16.05 19.12 -12.18
C THR A 21 -16.17 20.36 -11.31
N LYS A 22 -16.61 20.18 -10.06
CA LYS A 22 -16.68 21.24 -9.07
C LYS A 22 -15.32 21.41 -8.40
N VAL A 23 -14.77 22.63 -8.44
CA VAL A 23 -13.63 23.01 -7.60
C VAL A 23 -14.12 23.17 -6.16
N MET A 24 -13.48 22.49 -5.21
CA MET A 24 -13.88 22.47 -3.80
C MET A 24 -12.71 22.85 -2.90
N THR A 25 -13.00 23.70 -1.92
CA THR A 25 -12.11 24.00 -0.79
C THR A 25 -12.07 22.84 0.20
N LEU A 26 -11.07 22.79 1.08
CA LEU A 26 -10.98 21.76 2.13
C LEU A 26 -12.17 21.82 3.09
N ALA A 27 -12.70 23.01 3.40
CA ALA A 27 -13.90 23.15 4.22
C ALA A 27 -15.14 22.48 3.58
N GLU A 28 -15.29 22.59 2.26
CA GLU A 28 -16.39 21.95 1.52
C GLU A 28 -16.25 20.43 1.39
N LEU A 29 -15.05 19.87 1.62
CA LEU A 29 -14.80 18.43 1.64
C LEU A 29 -14.91 17.81 3.04
N SER A 30 -15.32 18.59 4.04
CA SER A 30 -15.36 18.16 5.46
C SER A 30 -16.31 17.00 5.76
N ASP A 31 -17.30 16.76 4.90
CA ASP A 31 -18.23 15.62 4.99
C ASP A 31 -17.67 14.33 4.39
N ARG A 32 -16.56 14.41 3.63
CA ARG A 32 -15.93 13.27 2.97
C ARG A 32 -15.04 12.48 3.90
N SER A 33 -14.84 11.22 3.54
CA SER A 33 -13.86 10.36 4.21
C SER A 33 -12.53 10.40 3.48
N LEU A 34 -11.44 10.26 4.25
CA LEU A 34 -10.08 10.17 3.74
C LEU A 34 -9.60 8.72 3.81
N ILE A 35 -9.35 8.10 2.66
CA ILE A 35 -8.79 6.75 2.57
C ILE A 35 -7.29 6.86 2.32
N PHE A 36 -6.48 6.20 3.14
CA PHE A 36 -5.03 6.13 2.92
C PHE A 36 -4.54 4.73 2.61
N ALA A 37 -3.42 4.65 1.90
CA ALA A 37 -2.58 3.46 1.97
C ALA A 37 -1.10 3.79 1.87
N LEU A 38 -0.30 2.89 2.44
CA LEU A 38 1.15 2.87 2.30
C LEU A 38 1.52 1.59 1.58
N ALA A 39 2.14 1.69 0.41
CA ALA A 39 2.78 0.58 -0.27
C ALA A 39 4.28 0.61 0.04
N ASP A 40 4.80 -0.50 0.57
CA ASP A 40 6.22 -0.76 0.82
C ASP A 40 6.61 -2.09 0.17
N VAL A 41 6.87 -2.07 -1.13
CA VAL A 41 7.03 -3.28 -1.97
C VAL A 41 8.47 -3.40 -2.43
N ASP A 42 9.18 -4.42 -1.93
CA ASP A 42 10.53 -4.77 -2.34
C ASP A 42 10.49 -5.84 -3.44
N ASP A 43 10.33 -5.38 -4.68
CA ASP A 43 10.33 -6.23 -5.89
C ASP A 43 11.77 -6.44 -6.37
N ALA A 44 12.17 -7.70 -6.51
CA ALA A 44 13.52 -8.05 -6.94
C ALA A 44 13.76 -7.82 -8.45
N GLU A 45 12.72 -7.93 -9.27
CA GLU A 45 12.80 -7.74 -10.72
C GLU A 45 12.65 -6.26 -11.12
N THR A 46 11.81 -5.51 -10.40
CA THR A 46 11.51 -4.10 -10.66
C THR A 46 11.63 -3.21 -9.40
N PRO A 47 12.84 -3.07 -8.83
CA PRO A 47 13.04 -2.35 -7.56
C PRO A 47 12.65 -0.86 -7.62
N ASP A 48 12.64 -0.27 -8.82
CA ASP A 48 12.26 1.13 -9.04
C ASP A 48 10.82 1.29 -9.57
N ALA A 49 9.97 0.27 -9.41
CA ALA A 49 8.59 0.31 -9.88
C ALA A 49 7.81 1.50 -9.29
N GLN A 50 7.13 2.24 -10.17
CA GLN A 50 6.43 3.44 -9.76
C GLN A 50 5.30 3.10 -8.77
N GLY A 51 5.36 3.69 -7.58
CA GLY A 51 4.34 3.50 -6.54
C GLY A 51 4.58 2.31 -5.62
N ALA A 52 5.65 1.52 -5.83
CA ALA A 52 6.07 0.44 -4.92
C ALA A 52 6.41 0.97 -3.52
N HIS A 53 6.90 2.20 -3.46
CA HIS A 53 7.30 2.89 -2.23
C HIS A 53 6.56 4.22 -2.12
N ARG A 54 5.28 4.15 -1.76
CA ARG A 54 4.40 5.32 -1.74
C ARG A 54 3.40 5.32 -0.59
N PHE A 55 3.28 6.47 0.06
CA PHE A 55 2.09 6.81 0.84
C PHE A 55 1.11 7.60 -0.03
N THR A 56 -0.18 7.24 0.00
CA THR A 56 -1.26 7.95 -0.69
C THR A 56 -2.41 8.21 0.28
N ALA A 57 -2.99 9.41 0.25
CA ALA A 57 -4.27 9.72 0.88
C ALA A 57 -5.23 10.31 -0.16
N SER A 58 -6.44 9.77 -0.22
CA SER A 58 -7.45 10.07 -1.23
C SER A 58 -8.78 10.39 -0.56
N TYR A 59 -9.46 11.44 -1.01
CA TYR A 59 -10.83 11.69 -0.62
C TYR A 59 -11.76 10.69 -1.32
N THR A 60 -12.79 10.21 -0.62
CA THR A 60 -13.86 9.44 -1.24
C THR A 60 -14.68 10.31 -2.19
N VAL A 61 -14.99 9.82 -3.39
CA VAL A 61 -15.98 10.47 -4.28
C VAL A 61 -17.38 10.43 -3.63
N SER A 62 -18.15 11.48 -3.85
CA SER A 62 -19.59 11.49 -3.58
C SER A 62 -20.33 10.54 -4.52
N PRO A 63 -21.06 9.53 -4.04
CA PRO A 63 -21.87 8.69 -4.92
C PRO A 63 -22.96 9.49 -5.65
N ASP A 64 -23.55 10.48 -4.98
CA ASP A 64 -24.67 11.28 -5.50
C ASP A 64 -24.30 12.76 -5.78
N GLY A 65 -23.00 13.09 -5.80
CA GLY A 65 -22.51 14.47 -5.96
C GLY A 65 -21.73 14.69 -7.25
N PRO A 66 -21.42 15.95 -7.60
CA PRO A 66 -20.56 16.23 -8.75
C PRO A 66 -19.15 15.67 -8.54
N CYS A 67 -18.42 15.41 -9.64
CA CYS A 67 -16.98 15.21 -9.53
C CYS A 67 -16.36 16.42 -8.83
N SER A 68 -15.46 16.18 -7.90
CA SER A 68 -14.77 17.25 -7.17
C SER A 68 -13.29 17.26 -7.54
N ARG A 69 -12.71 18.46 -7.56
CA ARG A 69 -11.26 18.65 -7.58
C ARG A 69 -10.83 19.60 -6.48
N PHE A 70 -9.60 19.46 -6.00
CA PHE A 70 -8.99 20.43 -5.10
C PHE A 70 -8.98 21.83 -5.73
N ALA A 71 -9.19 22.85 -4.88
CA ALA A 71 -8.82 24.22 -5.19
C ALA A 71 -7.31 24.34 -5.44
N ASP A 72 -6.92 25.31 -6.27
CA ASP A 72 -5.54 25.43 -6.75
C ASP A 72 -4.56 25.89 -5.65
N ASP A 73 -5.06 26.39 -4.53
CA ASP A 73 -4.29 26.85 -3.37
C ASP A 73 -4.11 25.75 -2.29
N VAL A 74 -4.66 24.55 -2.49
CA VAL A 74 -4.46 23.44 -1.56
C VAL A 74 -3.00 23.00 -1.58
N THR A 75 -2.40 22.96 -0.39
CA THR A 75 -1.05 22.44 -0.15
C THR A 75 -1.12 21.17 0.70
N ALA A 76 -0.12 20.30 0.59
CA ALA A 76 -0.08 19.05 1.33
C ALA A 76 1.34 18.70 1.78
N THR A 77 1.46 18.16 2.99
CA THR A 77 2.74 17.70 3.55
C THR A 77 2.64 16.32 4.18
N PHE A 78 3.74 15.57 4.12
CA PHE A 78 4.00 14.28 4.75
C PHE A 78 5.17 14.46 5.72
N ASN A 79 4.92 14.44 7.02
CA ASN A 79 5.90 14.74 8.07
C ASN A 79 6.65 16.07 7.81
N GLY A 80 5.93 17.08 7.32
CA GLY A 80 6.47 18.40 6.97
C GLY A 80 7.15 18.48 5.60
N GLN A 81 7.34 17.37 4.88
CA GLN A 81 7.84 17.37 3.51
C GLN A 81 6.70 17.59 2.51
N PRO A 82 6.89 18.35 1.42
CA PRO A 82 5.84 18.53 0.41
C PRO A 82 5.38 17.20 -0.22
N MET A 83 4.07 17.05 -0.41
CA MET A 83 3.49 15.94 -1.17
C MET A 83 3.13 16.37 -2.58
N THR A 84 3.03 15.40 -3.49
CA THR A 84 2.42 15.64 -4.80
C THR A 84 0.91 15.68 -4.67
N LEU A 85 0.28 16.74 -5.17
CA LEU A 85 -1.17 16.86 -5.27
C LEU A 85 -1.66 16.39 -6.63
N VAL A 86 -2.71 15.58 -6.61
CA VAL A 86 -3.51 15.21 -7.78
C VAL A 86 -4.91 15.79 -7.55
N PRO A 87 -5.29 16.86 -8.27
CA PRO A 87 -6.52 17.59 -8.01
C PRO A 87 -7.77 16.71 -8.04
N GLY A 88 -7.82 15.66 -8.85
CA GLY A 88 -9.04 14.88 -9.11
C GLY A 88 -9.94 15.54 -10.15
N GLY A 89 -11.19 15.10 -10.23
CA GLY A 89 -12.20 15.62 -11.14
C GLY A 89 -12.64 14.61 -12.20
N ALA A 90 -13.37 15.06 -13.21
CA ALA A 90 -13.78 14.20 -14.34
C ALA A 90 -12.56 13.71 -15.12
N SER A 91 -12.55 12.43 -15.49
CA SER A 91 -11.46 11.85 -16.25
C SER A 91 -11.55 12.26 -17.73
N ASP A 92 -10.46 12.82 -18.26
CA ASP A 92 -10.33 13.14 -19.69
C ASP A 92 -9.80 11.93 -20.51
N VAL A 93 -9.55 10.78 -19.86
CA VAL A 93 -8.92 9.63 -20.50
C VAL A 93 -9.95 8.72 -21.18
N GLY A 94 -9.83 8.59 -22.51
CA GLY A 94 -10.46 7.51 -23.28
C GLY A 94 -11.99 7.56 -23.39
N GLY A 95 -12.61 8.74 -23.30
CA GLY A 95 -14.06 8.89 -23.44
C GLY A 95 -14.87 8.47 -22.21
N ARG A 96 -14.23 8.32 -21.05
CA ARG A 96 -14.88 8.04 -19.76
C ARG A 96 -15.25 9.33 -19.03
N SER A 97 -15.94 10.24 -19.71
CA SER A 97 -16.39 11.53 -19.13
C SER A 97 -17.35 11.39 -17.94
N GLU A 98 -17.81 10.18 -17.67
CA GLU A 98 -18.68 9.83 -16.53
C GLU A 98 -17.90 9.31 -15.31
N ALA A 99 -16.58 9.12 -15.41
CA ALA A 99 -15.77 8.65 -14.30
C ALA A 99 -15.12 9.81 -13.53
N CYS A 100 -15.30 9.86 -12.22
CA CYS A 100 -14.57 10.81 -11.37
C CYS A 100 -13.29 10.17 -10.83
N GLU A 101 -12.19 10.90 -10.94
CA GLU A 101 -10.94 10.63 -10.26
C GLU A 101 -10.94 11.29 -8.88
N ASN A 102 -10.52 10.54 -7.86
CA ASN A 102 -10.37 11.05 -6.50
C ASN A 102 -9.35 12.19 -6.44
N SER A 103 -9.68 13.27 -5.73
CA SER A 103 -8.68 14.19 -5.22
C SER A 103 -7.78 13.46 -4.24
N ARG A 104 -6.47 13.46 -4.49
CA ARG A 104 -5.51 12.69 -3.70
C ARG A 104 -4.16 13.38 -3.59
N VAL A 105 -3.42 13.00 -2.56
CA VAL A 105 -2.04 13.41 -2.35
C VAL A 105 -1.18 12.18 -2.18
N TYR A 106 0.06 12.23 -2.66
CA TYR A 106 0.99 11.13 -2.44
C TYR A 106 2.42 11.60 -2.18
N PHE A 107 3.17 10.76 -1.48
CA PHE A 107 4.59 10.93 -1.20
C PHE A 107 5.30 9.64 -1.58
N ASN A 108 6.26 9.73 -2.50
CA ASN A 108 7.18 8.61 -2.76
C ASN A 108 8.36 8.73 -1.81
N PHE A 109 8.76 7.63 -1.21
CA PHE A 109 9.89 7.58 -0.29
C PHE A 109 11.02 6.72 -0.85
N ASP A 110 12.25 6.98 -0.41
CA ASP A 110 13.39 6.09 -0.66
C ASP A 110 13.38 4.99 0.41
N PRO A 111 13.18 3.70 0.04
CA PRO A 111 13.12 2.61 1.00
C PRO A 111 14.43 2.40 1.78
N ALA A 112 15.58 2.71 1.16
CA ALA A 112 16.89 2.56 1.80
C ALA A 112 17.16 3.68 2.82
N ALA A 113 16.70 4.90 2.54
CA ALA A 113 16.65 5.96 3.56
C ALA A 113 15.66 5.58 4.67
N TRP A 114 14.47 5.13 4.31
CA TRP A 114 13.40 4.86 5.27
C TRP A 114 13.77 3.76 6.27
N GLY A 115 14.45 2.70 5.81
CA GLY A 115 14.93 1.63 6.67
C GLY A 115 16.02 2.03 7.69
N ARG A 116 16.58 3.24 7.58
CA ARG A 116 17.55 3.79 8.54
C ARG A 116 16.91 4.76 9.54
N GLU A 117 15.66 5.15 9.30
CA GLU A 117 14.94 6.09 10.14
C GLU A 117 14.24 5.35 11.30
N PRO A 118 14.04 6.00 12.45
CA PRO A 118 13.28 5.41 13.55
C PRO A 118 11.82 5.19 13.16
N VAL A 119 11.17 4.26 13.86
CA VAL A 119 9.72 4.08 13.79
C VAL A 119 9.03 5.30 14.39
N GLU A 120 8.17 5.94 13.61
CA GLU A 120 7.43 7.14 14.04
C GLU A 120 5.99 7.14 13.49
N ASP A 121 5.21 8.12 13.93
CA ASP A 121 3.91 8.41 13.32
C ASP A 121 4.08 9.00 11.92
N ILE A 122 3.14 8.70 11.03
CA ILE A 122 2.95 9.46 9.79
C ILE A 122 1.98 10.59 10.10
N VAL A 123 2.35 11.82 9.76
CA VAL A 123 1.54 13.03 9.85
C VAL A 123 1.33 13.58 8.46
N VAL A 124 0.08 13.55 8.00
CA VAL A 124 -0.34 14.15 6.74
C VAL A 124 -1.17 15.38 7.05
N GLN A 125 -0.80 16.51 6.47
CA GLN A 125 -1.52 17.76 6.64
C GLN A 125 -1.81 18.38 5.28
N LEU A 126 -3.08 18.64 5.00
CA LEU A 126 -3.53 19.44 3.87
C LEU A 126 -4.03 20.79 4.39
N GLN A 127 -3.75 21.87 3.67
CA GLN A 127 -4.14 23.21 4.08
C GLN A 127 -4.45 24.11 2.88
N ASP A 128 -5.50 24.90 3.00
CA ASP A 128 -5.84 26.03 2.15
C ASP A 128 -6.28 27.23 3.04
N ALA A 129 -6.80 28.31 2.44
CA ALA A 129 -7.28 29.46 3.22
C ALA A 129 -8.55 29.17 4.04
N SER A 130 -9.27 28.08 3.74
CA SER A 130 -10.57 27.74 4.34
C SER A 130 -10.46 26.82 5.55
N SER A 131 -9.51 25.87 5.54
CA SER A 131 -9.45 24.81 6.55
C SER A 131 -8.08 24.11 6.58
N THR A 132 -7.91 23.24 7.57
CA THR A 132 -6.78 22.30 7.67
C THR A 132 -7.33 20.90 7.92
N VAL A 133 -6.84 19.94 7.14
CA VAL A 133 -7.12 18.52 7.31
C VAL A 133 -5.87 17.84 7.82
N ARG A 134 -5.99 17.07 8.90
CA ARG A 134 -4.86 16.39 9.53
C ARG A 134 -5.17 14.93 9.79
N LEU A 135 -4.30 14.07 9.27
CA LEU A 135 -4.30 12.63 9.48
C LEU A 135 -3.01 12.24 10.20
N VAL A 136 -3.12 11.52 11.30
CA VAL A 136 -1.98 10.88 11.98
C VAL A 136 -2.18 9.37 11.98
N VAL A 137 -1.22 8.63 11.42
CA VAL A 137 -1.22 7.16 11.45
C VAL A 137 -0.09 6.70 12.37
N LYS A 138 -0.45 5.99 13.44
CA LYS A 138 0.46 5.61 14.53
C LYS A 138 1.49 4.59 14.08
N ASN A 139 2.76 4.82 14.41
CA ASN A 139 3.89 3.93 14.11
C ASN A 139 3.98 3.48 12.63
N ALA A 140 3.36 4.21 11.71
CA ALA A 140 3.25 3.79 10.32
C ALA A 140 4.51 4.06 9.51
N LYS A 141 5.34 5.01 9.96
CA LYS A 141 6.63 5.35 9.38
C LYS A 141 7.65 4.30 9.84
N ALA A 142 7.61 3.13 9.23
CA ALA A 142 8.45 2.00 9.55
C ALA A 142 8.76 1.20 8.28
N LYS A 143 10.02 0.78 8.11
CA LYS A 143 10.37 -0.20 7.08
C LYS A 143 9.96 -1.59 7.52
N ARG A 144 9.10 -2.22 6.74
CA ARG A 144 8.65 -3.59 6.99
C ARG A 144 9.55 -4.57 6.24
N LYS A 145 9.65 -5.78 6.79
CA LYS A 145 10.40 -6.87 6.19
C LYS A 145 9.87 -8.20 6.68
N PHE A 146 10.04 -9.21 5.83
CA PHE A 146 10.03 -10.61 6.21
C PHE A 146 11.47 -11.08 6.44
N THR A 147 11.75 -11.61 7.63
CA THR A 147 13.07 -12.12 7.99
C THR A 147 13.03 -13.63 8.14
N PHE A 148 13.78 -14.34 7.30
CA PHE A 148 13.93 -15.79 7.37
C PHE A 148 14.51 -16.23 8.73
N GLN A 149 13.90 -17.23 9.36
CA GLN A 149 14.26 -17.71 10.70
C GLN A 149 15.12 -18.99 10.70
N GLY A 150 15.53 -19.48 9.52
CA GLY A 150 16.44 -20.63 9.41
C GLY A 150 17.92 -20.24 9.51
N GLU A 151 18.81 -21.23 9.43
CA GLU A 151 20.25 -20.97 9.33
C GLU A 151 20.58 -20.29 7.99
N GLY A 152 21.27 -19.16 8.05
CA GLY A 152 21.74 -18.44 6.86
C GLY A 152 20.64 -17.65 6.15
N THR A 153 20.72 -17.61 4.83
CA THR A 153 19.74 -16.94 3.96
C THR A 153 18.76 -17.96 3.38
N PRO A 154 17.56 -17.55 2.93
CA PRO A 154 16.63 -18.44 2.25
C PRO A 154 17.06 -18.73 0.80
N ASP A 155 18.36 -18.85 0.51
CA ASP A 155 18.89 -19.05 -0.86
C ASP A 155 18.60 -20.46 -1.39
N LYS A 156 18.40 -21.44 -0.49
CA LYS A 156 18.06 -22.83 -0.85
C LYS A 156 16.96 -23.38 0.03
N LEU A 157 15.83 -23.72 -0.58
CA LEU A 157 14.71 -24.36 0.10
C LEU A 157 14.51 -25.78 -0.44
N ARG A 158 14.32 -26.75 0.44
CA ARG A 158 14.13 -28.16 0.10
C ARG A 158 12.67 -28.47 -0.13
N VAL A 159 12.39 -29.33 -1.10
CA VAL A 159 11.04 -29.86 -1.34
C VAL A 159 10.53 -30.64 -0.12
N GLY A 160 9.24 -30.50 0.16
CA GLY A 160 8.57 -31.15 1.29
C GLY A 160 8.90 -30.56 2.67
N GLN A 161 9.66 -29.46 2.75
CA GLN A 161 9.98 -28.78 4.00
C GLN A 161 9.15 -27.50 4.20
N SER A 162 9.09 -27.05 5.44
CA SER A 162 8.46 -25.79 5.82
C SER A 162 9.49 -24.83 6.40
N TYR A 163 9.28 -23.54 6.16
CA TYR A 163 10.22 -22.48 6.49
C TYR A 163 9.51 -21.30 7.14
N ASP A 164 10.11 -20.77 8.20
CA ASP A 164 9.53 -19.68 8.98
C ASP A 164 10.11 -18.32 8.56
N PHE A 165 9.21 -17.35 8.45
CA PHE A 165 9.51 -15.96 8.16
C PHE A 165 8.85 -15.09 9.22
N LEU A 166 9.63 -14.22 9.85
CA LEU A 166 9.19 -13.27 10.86
C LEU A 166 8.87 -11.94 10.21
N TRP A 167 7.67 -11.43 10.43
CA TRP A 167 7.33 -10.04 10.13
C TRP A 167 7.98 -9.10 11.14
N GLU A 168 8.67 -8.09 10.62
CA GLU A 168 9.17 -6.97 11.40
C GLU A 168 8.56 -5.65 10.90
N PRO A 169 8.28 -4.68 11.80
CA PRO A 169 8.58 -4.70 13.24
C PRO A 169 7.76 -5.72 14.07
N SER A 170 8.38 -6.34 15.08
CA SER A 170 7.72 -7.40 15.87
C SER A 170 6.59 -6.92 16.77
N THR A 171 6.40 -5.60 16.88
CA THR A 171 5.26 -4.96 17.56
C THR A 171 4.00 -4.98 16.69
N GLU A 172 4.12 -5.30 15.41
CA GLU A 172 3.01 -5.42 14.47
C GLU A 172 2.63 -6.89 14.29
N VAL A 173 1.34 -7.12 14.03
CA VAL A 173 0.83 -8.41 13.59
C VAL A 173 0.13 -8.14 12.26
N PRO A 174 0.69 -8.59 11.13
CA PRO A 174 0.05 -8.39 9.84
C PRO A 174 -1.24 -9.22 9.76
N GLY A 175 -2.10 -8.86 8.81
CA GLY A 175 -3.17 -9.74 8.34
C GLY A 175 -2.62 -11.03 7.71
N PRO A 176 -3.48 -11.84 7.07
CA PRO A 176 -3.05 -13.07 6.43
C PRO A 176 -1.91 -12.85 5.44
N VAL A 177 -0.81 -13.57 5.64
CA VAL A 177 0.34 -13.54 4.72
C VAL A 177 0.07 -14.43 3.51
N GLU A 178 0.25 -13.86 2.33
CA GLU A 178 0.25 -14.57 1.05
C GLU A 178 1.69 -14.93 0.65
N ALA A 179 1.86 -16.13 0.07
CA ALA A 179 3.14 -16.59 -0.45
C ALA A 179 2.98 -17.07 -1.90
N LEU A 180 3.73 -16.46 -2.81
CA LEU A 180 3.74 -16.79 -4.24
C LEU A 180 5.13 -17.27 -4.63
N LEU A 181 5.20 -18.38 -5.34
CA LEU A 181 6.44 -18.92 -5.86
C LEU A 181 6.42 -18.89 -7.39
N LEU A 182 7.22 -18.01 -7.98
CA LEU A 182 7.38 -17.89 -9.42
C LEU A 182 8.68 -18.57 -9.85
N ARG A 183 8.59 -19.54 -10.76
CA ARG A 183 9.78 -20.14 -11.37
C ARG A 183 10.43 -19.16 -12.35
N GLU A 184 11.75 -19.06 -12.35
CA GLU A 184 12.50 -18.31 -13.35
C GLU A 184 12.07 -18.73 -14.78
N GLY A 185 11.60 -17.78 -15.59
CA GLY A 185 11.08 -18.02 -16.94
C GLY A 185 9.71 -18.72 -17.02
N GLY A 186 9.07 -19.01 -15.89
CA GLY A 186 7.72 -19.57 -15.80
C GLY A 186 6.63 -18.50 -15.98
N ARG A 187 5.43 -18.92 -16.43
CA ARG A 187 4.30 -18.00 -16.69
C ARG A 187 3.18 -18.04 -15.64
N ALA A 188 3.20 -18.99 -14.70
CA ALA A 188 2.16 -19.14 -13.69
C ALA A 188 2.77 -19.27 -12.30
N PRO A 189 2.48 -18.35 -11.36
CA PRO A 189 2.94 -18.46 -9.98
C PRO A 189 2.21 -19.61 -9.27
N GLY A 190 2.95 -20.37 -8.46
CA GLY A 190 2.37 -21.33 -7.52
C GLY A 190 2.04 -20.62 -6.22
N VAL A 191 0.76 -20.60 -5.83
CA VAL A 191 0.37 -20.13 -4.48
C VAL A 191 0.78 -21.19 -3.47
N LEU A 192 1.57 -20.80 -2.48
CA LEU A 192 2.03 -21.69 -1.41
C LEU A 192 1.07 -21.66 -0.21
N SER A 193 0.99 -22.78 0.50
CA SER A 193 0.28 -22.84 1.78
C SER A 193 1.09 -22.11 2.85
N VAL A 194 0.43 -21.18 3.55
CA VAL A 194 0.99 -20.44 4.68
C VAL A 194 0.21 -20.77 5.93
N THR A 195 0.91 -21.17 6.98
CA THR A 195 0.35 -21.21 8.35
C THR A 195 0.91 -20.00 9.10
N GLN A 196 0.05 -19.20 9.72
CA GLN A 196 0.48 -17.99 10.44
C GLN A 196 0.18 -18.10 11.93
N ASN A 197 1.13 -17.70 12.76
CA ASN A 197 0.99 -17.56 14.21
C ASN A 197 1.53 -16.20 14.65
N GLY A 198 0.63 -15.25 14.89
CA GLY A 198 1.00 -13.87 15.17
C GLY A 198 1.78 -13.26 14.00
N ASN A 199 2.99 -12.80 14.29
CA ASN A 199 3.90 -12.19 13.30
C ASN A 199 4.85 -13.20 12.64
N THR A 200 4.68 -14.51 12.86
CA THR A 200 5.48 -15.55 12.20
C THR A 200 4.63 -16.31 11.19
N SER A 201 5.17 -16.47 9.98
CA SER A 201 4.53 -17.19 8.87
C SER A 201 5.39 -18.37 8.44
N THR A 202 4.79 -19.55 8.48
CA THR A 202 5.38 -20.82 8.03
C THR A 202 4.92 -21.12 6.62
N VAL A 203 5.86 -21.14 5.68
CA VAL A 203 5.64 -21.39 4.25
C VAL A 203 6.06 -22.83 3.92
N ALA A 204 5.17 -23.62 3.33
CA ALA A 204 5.47 -25.00 2.94
C ALA A 204 5.87 -25.11 1.46
N ILE A 205 7.04 -25.70 1.18
CA ILE A 205 7.45 -26.06 -0.18
C ILE A 205 6.95 -27.47 -0.48
N ALA A 206 5.99 -27.60 -1.40
CA ALA A 206 5.43 -28.90 -1.75
C ALA A 206 6.50 -29.86 -2.32
N ALA A 207 6.31 -31.17 -2.08
CA ALA A 207 7.23 -32.21 -2.58
C ALA A 207 7.32 -32.24 -4.12
N GLY A 208 6.26 -31.80 -4.81
CA GLY A 208 6.19 -31.73 -6.28
C GLY A 208 6.67 -30.41 -6.87
N THR A 209 7.17 -29.46 -6.06
CA THR A 209 7.69 -28.19 -6.56
C THR A 209 8.89 -28.44 -7.47
N PRO A 210 8.90 -27.91 -8.71
CA PRO A 210 10.04 -28.08 -9.61
C PRO A 210 11.35 -27.62 -8.98
N GLN A 211 12.43 -28.38 -9.17
CA GLN A 211 13.76 -27.98 -8.72
C GLN A 211 14.36 -26.99 -9.73
N ALA A 212 14.38 -25.72 -9.37
CA ALA A 212 14.86 -24.61 -10.20
C ALA A 212 15.08 -23.35 -9.34
N ASN A 213 15.58 -22.29 -9.95
CA ASN A 213 15.51 -20.95 -9.37
C ASN A 213 14.08 -20.43 -9.39
N HIS A 214 13.72 -19.75 -8.31
CA HIS A 214 12.42 -19.14 -8.10
C HIS A 214 12.58 -17.77 -7.44
N ILE A 215 11.53 -16.97 -7.58
CA ILE A 215 11.25 -15.83 -6.74
C ILE A 215 10.11 -16.25 -5.80
N LEU A 216 10.36 -16.19 -4.51
CA LEU A 216 9.33 -16.29 -3.48
C LEU A 216 8.93 -14.88 -3.08
N THR A 217 7.68 -14.50 -3.34
CA THR A 217 7.10 -13.24 -2.87
C THR A 217 6.27 -13.53 -1.63
N LEU A 218 6.57 -12.84 -0.53
CA LEU A 218 5.70 -12.79 0.65
C LEU A 218 5.04 -11.42 0.70
N GLY A 219 3.73 -11.38 0.95
CA GLY A 219 2.99 -10.12 1.05
C GLY A 219 1.88 -10.17 2.09
N ALA A 220 1.61 -9.04 2.74
CA ALA A 220 0.48 -8.89 3.64
C ALA A 220 0.04 -7.43 3.80
N ASP A 221 -1.23 -7.28 4.17
CA ASP A 221 -1.79 -6.02 4.65
C ASP A 221 -1.69 -5.91 6.17
N LEU A 222 -1.48 -4.69 6.66
CA LEU A 222 -1.55 -4.30 8.06
C LEU A 222 -2.57 -3.16 8.18
N GLU A 223 -3.54 -3.29 9.07
CA GLU A 223 -4.51 -2.22 9.32
C GLU A 223 -3.80 -0.99 9.92
N GLY A 224 -4.03 0.19 9.33
CA GLY A 224 -3.42 1.42 9.82
C GLY A 224 -4.14 1.95 11.05
N VAL A 225 -3.39 2.24 12.12
CA VAL A 225 -3.97 2.78 13.36
C VAL A 225 -4.06 4.30 13.27
N VAL A 226 -5.27 4.83 13.11
CA VAL A 226 -5.52 6.28 13.05
C VAL A 226 -5.42 6.88 14.46
N GLY A 227 -4.40 7.70 14.68
CA GLY A 227 -4.19 8.46 15.91
C GLY A 227 -4.89 9.81 15.94
N GLU A 228 -5.08 10.42 14.77
CA GLU A 228 -5.84 11.65 14.60
C GLU A 228 -6.48 11.68 13.21
N CYS A 229 -7.71 12.18 13.15
CA CYS A 229 -8.44 12.45 11.92
C CYS A 229 -9.27 13.71 12.14
N SER A 230 -8.88 14.82 11.53
CA SER A 230 -9.56 16.11 11.67
C SER A 230 -9.73 16.81 10.32
N GLY A 231 -10.79 17.63 10.22
CA GLY A 231 -11.15 18.35 8.99
C GLY A 231 -11.90 17.51 7.94
N VAL A 232 -12.21 16.25 8.23
CA VAL A 232 -12.95 15.29 7.41
C VAL A 232 -13.88 14.44 8.28
N SER A 233 -14.83 13.70 7.68
CA SER A 233 -15.82 12.93 8.43
C SER A 233 -15.26 11.64 9.03
N SER A 234 -14.35 10.98 8.33
CA SER A 234 -13.64 9.80 8.83
C SER A 234 -12.32 9.58 8.09
N CYS A 235 -11.44 8.79 8.68
CA CYS A 235 -10.19 8.36 8.07
C CYS A 235 -10.02 6.86 8.26
N SER A 236 -9.61 6.14 7.22
CA SER A 236 -9.30 4.72 7.30
C SER A 236 -8.29 4.33 6.23
N GLY A 237 -7.62 3.20 6.41
CA GLY A 237 -6.58 2.78 5.49
C GLY A 237 -5.76 1.62 6.00
N ALA A 238 -4.87 1.14 5.15
CA ALA A 238 -4.01 0.02 5.45
C ALA A 238 -2.60 0.23 4.88
N ILE A 239 -1.68 -0.58 5.35
CA ILE A 239 -0.29 -0.61 4.94
C ILE A 239 -0.04 -1.96 4.28
N TYR A 240 0.39 -1.95 3.03
CA TYR A 240 0.75 -3.15 2.29
C TYR A 240 2.25 -3.27 2.21
N HIS A 241 2.78 -4.41 2.62
CA HIS A 241 4.18 -4.77 2.41
C HIS A 241 4.27 -6.07 1.62
N ALA A 242 5.17 -6.08 0.64
CA ALA A 242 5.58 -7.29 -0.05
C ALA A 242 7.09 -7.30 -0.23
N GLN A 243 7.69 -8.48 -0.22
CA GLN A 243 9.12 -8.67 -0.36
C GLN A 243 9.43 -9.94 -1.13
N ASP A 244 10.34 -9.82 -2.09
CA ASP A 244 10.85 -10.93 -2.87
C ASP A 244 12.11 -11.55 -2.27
N PHE A 245 12.20 -12.88 -2.41
CA PHE A 245 13.38 -13.68 -2.11
C PHE A 245 13.77 -14.49 -3.34
N VAL A 246 14.97 -14.22 -3.87
CA VAL A 246 15.55 -15.02 -4.94
C VAL A 246 16.18 -16.27 -4.34
N LEU A 247 15.69 -17.44 -4.74
CA LEU A 247 16.07 -18.72 -4.13
C LEU A 247 16.11 -19.86 -5.14
N SER A 248 16.74 -20.97 -4.77
CA SER A 248 16.67 -22.23 -5.50
C SER A 248 15.89 -23.28 -4.71
N VAL A 249 14.96 -23.97 -5.38
CA VAL A 249 14.32 -25.17 -4.83
C VAL A 249 15.18 -26.38 -5.14
N VAL A 250 15.55 -27.14 -4.11
CA VAL A 250 16.50 -28.26 -4.17
C VAL A 250 15.90 -29.55 -3.57
N PRO A 251 16.52 -30.72 -3.81
CA PRO A 251 16.09 -31.98 -3.20
C PRO A 251 16.06 -31.99 -1.67
#